data_AF-A0A0S8A0D6-F1
#
_entry.id   AF-A0A0S8A0D6-F1
#
_cell.length_a   1.000
_cell.length_b   1.000
_cell.length_c   1.000
_cell.angle_alpha   90.00
_cell.angle_beta   90.00
_cell.angle_gamma   90.00
#
_symmetry.space_group_name_H-M   'P 1'
#
loop_
_entity.id
_entity.type
_entity.pdbx_description
1 polymer ?
#
loop_
_entity_poly.entity_id
_entity_poly.type
_entity_poly.pdbx_seq_one_letter_code
_entity_poly.pdbx_strand_id
1 'polypeptide(L)'
;MQNTVILMLLLVAGLLNFAGCGSSHQNQHVAAPLDDKKALEQLAAAYEKASESIPVSPVQLRSEARKQFVEQVFNEAGYNYSATLQALAKTNPEAITQYHKDMKQLLYLPHYGIPFEEVKQIYSEQEIQAIQRIDQTFH
;
A
#
# COMPACT_ATOMS: atom_id res chain seq x y z
N MET A 1 21.32 -42.01 -51.83
CA MET A 1 20.14 -42.67 -51.22
C MET A 1 20.58 -43.21 -49.86
N GLN A 2 19.74 -43.00 -48.85
CA GLN A 2 19.82 -43.56 -47.48
C GLN A 2 21.06 -43.17 -46.65
N ASN A 3 20.84 -42.21 -45.75
CA ASN A 3 21.00 -42.41 -44.30
C ASN A 3 20.41 -41.19 -43.57
N THR A 4 19.13 -40.96 -43.81
CA THR A 4 18.23 -40.24 -42.90
C THR A 4 17.62 -41.28 -41.97
N VAL A 5 17.38 -40.91 -40.71
CA VAL A 5 16.83 -41.73 -39.62
C VAL A 5 17.91 -42.43 -38.79
N ILE A 6 18.32 -41.77 -37.70
CA ILE A 6 18.74 -42.25 -36.37
C ILE A 6 19.74 -41.21 -35.82
N LEU A 7 19.20 -40.09 -35.34
CA LEU A 7 19.82 -39.33 -34.26
C LEU A 7 18.71 -38.61 -33.49
N MET A 8 17.74 -39.42 -33.03
CA MET A 8 16.83 -39.05 -31.96
C MET A 8 17.53 -39.34 -30.64
N LEU A 9 17.32 -38.48 -29.64
CA LEU A 9 17.75 -38.58 -28.23
C LEU A 9 19.14 -38.04 -27.92
N LEU A 10 19.22 -36.74 -27.59
CA LEU A 10 19.71 -36.22 -26.30
C LEU A 10 19.96 -34.71 -26.42
N LEU A 11 18.96 -33.90 -26.04
CA LEU A 11 19.10 -32.73 -25.14
C LEU A 11 17.77 -31.96 -25.14
N VAL A 12 16.82 -32.58 -24.44
CA VAL A 12 15.81 -31.86 -23.68
C VAL A 12 16.52 -31.01 -22.63
N ALA A 13 15.92 -29.86 -22.29
CA ALA A 13 16.27 -28.96 -21.18
C ALA A 13 17.23 -27.81 -21.51
N GLY A 14 16.68 -26.80 -22.20
CA GLY A 14 17.23 -25.44 -22.27
C GLY A 14 16.14 -24.39 -22.05
N LEU A 15 15.28 -24.63 -21.06
CA LEU A 15 14.43 -23.71 -20.31
C LEU A 15 14.14 -22.34 -20.97
N LEU A 16 13.07 -22.31 -21.75
CA LEU A 16 12.11 -21.21 -21.76
C LEU A 16 11.75 -20.84 -20.31
N ASN A 17 12.35 -19.79 -19.74
CA ASN A 17 11.86 -19.12 -18.54
C ASN A 17 12.41 -17.68 -18.46
N PHE A 18 12.21 -16.88 -19.51
CA PHE A 18 11.80 -15.50 -19.25
C PHE A 18 10.31 -15.54 -18.93
N ALA A 19 9.98 -16.16 -17.79
CA ALA A 19 8.78 -15.83 -17.08
C ALA A 19 8.94 -14.34 -16.75
N GLY A 20 8.18 -13.52 -17.46
CA GLY A 20 8.13 -12.11 -17.16
C GLY A 20 7.91 -11.94 -15.66
N CYS A 21 8.57 -10.95 -15.08
CA CYS A 21 8.07 -10.31 -13.88
C CYS A 21 6.75 -9.62 -14.23
N GLY A 22 5.73 -10.41 -14.56
CA GLY A 22 4.36 -10.07 -14.27
C GLY A 22 4.28 -10.08 -12.77
N SER A 23 4.56 -8.92 -12.16
CA SER A 23 4.08 -8.57 -10.83
C SER A 23 2.58 -8.76 -10.90
N SER A 24 2.17 -9.97 -10.58
CA SER A 24 0.80 -10.41 -10.62
C SER A 24 0.09 -9.52 -9.63
N HIS A 25 -0.90 -8.77 -10.12
CA HIS A 25 -1.84 -7.98 -9.33
C HIS A 25 -2.56 -8.88 -8.31
N GLN A 26 -1.88 -9.30 -7.25
CA GLN A 26 -2.46 -9.87 -6.03
C GLN A 26 -2.14 -8.92 -4.88
N ASN A 27 -2.61 -7.68 -4.98
CA ASN A 27 -2.35 -6.66 -3.97
C ASN A 27 -3.60 -5.99 -3.43
N GLN A 28 -4.75 -6.69 -3.45
CA GLN A 28 -5.98 -6.09 -2.96
C GLN A 28 -6.18 -6.24 -1.44
N HIS A 29 -5.30 -6.96 -0.70
CA HIS A 29 -5.54 -7.23 0.72
C HIS A 29 -4.32 -7.20 1.66
N VAL A 30 -3.10 -6.94 1.18
CA VAL A 30 -1.92 -6.99 2.07
C VAL A 30 -1.75 -5.64 2.76
N ALA A 31 -1.86 -5.63 4.09
CA ALA A 31 -1.55 -4.46 4.92
C ALA A 31 -0.04 -4.18 4.89
N ALA A 32 0.36 -2.91 4.94
CA ALA A 32 1.76 -2.55 5.13
C ALA A 32 2.24 -3.07 6.50
N PRO A 33 3.41 -3.75 6.57
CA PRO A 33 3.98 -4.18 7.84
C PRO A 33 4.26 -2.98 8.77
N LEU A 34 3.77 -3.03 10.00
CA LEU A 34 3.77 -1.88 10.92
C LEU A 34 5.14 -1.61 11.58
N ASP A 35 5.99 -2.63 11.69
CA ASP A 35 7.31 -2.54 12.30
C ASP A 35 8.46 -2.70 11.27
N ASP A 36 8.16 -2.46 9.98
CA ASP A 36 9.15 -2.56 8.91
C ASP A 36 9.52 -1.17 8.38
N LYS A 37 10.75 -0.76 8.66
CA LYS A 37 11.32 0.49 8.14
C LYS A 37 11.28 0.55 6.60
N LYS A 38 11.51 -0.57 5.92
CA LYS A 38 11.51 -0.61 4.45
C LYS A 38 10.10 -0.34 3.91
N ALA A 39 9.07 -0.84 4.57
CA ALA A 39 7.68 -0.56 4.17
C ALA A 39 7.35 0.94 4.32
N LEU A 40 7.80 1.57 5.40
CA LEU A 40 7.67 3.03 5.60
C LEU A 40 8.41 3.82 4.52
N GLU A 41 9.64 3.44 4.19
CA GLU A 41 10.43 4.09 3.13
C GLU A 41 9.78 3.94 1.75
N GLN A 42 9.20 2.78 1.45
CA GLN A 42 8.46 2.54 0.21
C GLN A 42 7.20 3.40 0.12
N LEU A 43 6.44 3.51 1.21
CA LEU A 43 5.26 4.37 1.29
C LEU A 43 5.63 5.85 1.14
N ALA A 44 6.71 6.29 1.78
CA ALA A 44 7.20 7.66 1.67
C ALA A 44 7.62 7.99 0.23
N ALA A 45 8.38 7.10 -0.43
CA ALA A 45 8.78 7.27 -1.83
C ALA A 45 7.57 7.26 -2.80
N ALA A 46 6.59 6.39 -2.56
CA ALA A 46 5.35 6.39 -3.33
C ALA A 46 4.55 7.69 -3.14
N TYR A 47 4.53 8.23 -1.92
CA TYR A 47 3.87 9.50 -1.62
C TYR A 47 4.55 10.66 -2.36
N GLU A 48 5.88 10.74 -2.31
CA GLU A 48 6.68 11.75 -3.01
C GLU A 48 6.41 11.71 -4.51
N LYS A 49 6.53 10.53 -5.13
CA LYS A 49 6.25 10.33 -6.55
C LYS A 49 4.81 10.68 -6.94
N ALA A 50 3.82 10.24 -6.15
CA ALA A 50 2.42 10.58 -6.44
C ALA A 50 2.18 12.09 -6.33
N SER A 51 2.84 12.76 -5.39
CA SER A 51 2.72 14.22 -5.20
C SER A 51 3.29 15.03 -6.36
N GLU A 52 4.31 14.53 -7.07
CA GLU A 52 4.86 15.16 -8.28
C GLU A 52 3.84 15.18 -9.45
N SER A 53 2.89 14.24 -9.44
CA SER A 53 1.92 14.06 -10.53
C SER A 53 0.69 14.97 -10.42
N ILE A 54 0.54 15.71 -9.31
CA ILE A 54 -0.60 16.59 -9.07
C ILE A 54 -0.17 18.07 -9.04
N PRO A 55 -0.97 18.98 -9.63
CA PRO A 55 -0.59 20.39 -9.77
C PRO A 55 -0.74 21.20 -8.47
N VAL A 56 -1.35 20.62 -7.44
CA VAL A 56 -1.63 21.23 -6.14
C VAL A 56 -1.24 20.25 -5.04
N SER A 57 -0.93 20.77 -3.85
CA SER A 57 -0.60 19.91 -2.71
C SER A 57 -1.75 18.93 -2.41
N PRO A 58 -1.48 17.66 -2.02
CA PRO A 58 -2.54 16.70 -1.72
C PRO A 58 -3.56 17.21 -0.69
N VAL A 59 -3.11 18.03 0.27
CA VAL A 59 -3.96 18.66 1.30
C VAL A 59 -4.81 19.82 0.78
N GLN A 60 -4.76 20.14 -0.51
CA GLN A 60 -5.63 21.11 -1.17
C GLN A 60 -6.66 20.43 -2.09
N LEU A 61 -6.57 19.12 -2.27
CA LEU A 61 -7.57 18.35 -3.02
C LEU A 61 -8.91 18.35 -2.27
N ARG A 62 -10.00 18.16 -3.02
CA ARG A 62 -11.31 17.85 -2.44
C ARG A 62 -11.24 16.53 -1.69
N SER A 63 -12.13 16.39 -0.72
CA SER A 63 -12.17 15.36 0.30
C SER A 63 -12.09 13.94 -0.28
N GLU A 64 -12.90 13.63 -1.30
CA GLU A 64 -12.87 12.32 -1.98
C GLU A 64 -11.57 12.09 -2.76
N ALA A 65 -11.04 13.13 -3.41
CA ALA A 65 -9.78 13.04 -4.15
C ALA A 65 -8.58 12.79 -3.23
N ARG A 66 -8.64 13.25 -1.97
CA ARG A 66 -7.61 12.91 -0.96
C ARG A 66 -7.59 11.43 -0.61
N LYS A 67 -8.77 10.81 -0.49
CA LYS A 67 -8.88 9.36 -0.25
C LYS A 67 -8.34 8.58 -1.44
N GLN A 68 -8.73 8.94 -2.66
CA GLN A 68 -8.22 8.31 -3.87
C GLN A 68 -6.70 8.43 -3.99
N PHE A 69 -6.15 9.60 -3.66
CA PHE A 69 -4.71 9.83 -3.65
C PHE A 69 -3.98 8.90 -2.67
N VAL A 70 -4.44 8.80 -1.42
CA VAL A 70 -3.77 7.91 -0.45
C VAL A 70 -3.93 6.44 -0.81
N GLU A 71 -5.08 6.03 -1.34
CA GLU A 71 -5.27 4.66 -1.84
C GLU A 71 -4.31 4.35 -2.99
N GLN A 72 -4.11 5.29 -3.91
CA GLN A 72 -3.12 5.16 -4.98
C GLN A 72 -1.70 5.03 -4.43
N VAL A 73 -1.30 5.87 -3.47
CA VAL A 73 0.04 5.79 -2.84
C VAL A 73 0.29 4.41 -2.24
N PHE A 74 -0.67 3.89 -1.46
CA PHE A 74 -0.54 2.57 -0.86
C PHE A 74 -0.47 1.49 -1.93
N ASN A 75 -1.34 1.54 -2.94
CA ASN A 75 -1.34 0.58 -4.04
C ASN A 75 -0.02 0.59 -4.83
N GLU A 76 0.57 1.78 -5.08
CA GLU A 76 1.88 1.92 -5.74
C GLU A 76 3.02 1.36 -4.91
N ALA A 77 2.98 1.53 -3.58
CA ALA A 77 3.91 0.90 -2.64
C ALA A 77 3.68 -0.62 -2.49
N GLY A 78 2.59 -1.14 -3.05
CA GLY A 78 2.24 -2.54 -3.01
C GLY A 78 1.50 -2.97 -1.75
N TYR A 79 0.71 -2.06 -1.16
CA TYR A 79 -0.06 -2.27 0.06
C TYR A 79 -1.50 -1.81 -0.10
N ASN A 80 -2.39 -2.27 0.77
CA ASN A 80 -3.76 -1.81 0.83
C ASN A 80 -3.95 -0.82 1.99
N TYR A 81 -4.45 0.37 1.68
CA TYR A 81 -4.67 1.45 2.65
C TYR A 81 -5.63 1.03 3.78
N SER A 82 -6.83 0.55 3.44
CA SER A 82 -7.86 0.19 4.43
C SER A 82 -7.41 -0.98 5.30
N ALA A 83 -6.71 -1.98 4.74
CA ALA A 83 -6.12 -3.08 5.49
C ALA A 83 -5.03 -2.59 6.46
N THR A 84 -4.23 -1.61 6.04
CA THR A 84 -3.20 -1.00 6.91
C THR A 84 -3.82 -0.20 8.05
N LEU A 85 -4.87 0.59 7.80
CA LEU A 85 -5.67 1.23 8.85
C LEU A 85 -6.18 0.20 9.87
N GLN A 86 -6.77 -0.89 9.40
CA GLN A 86 -7.29 -1.93 10.27
C GLN A 86 -6.19 -2.66 11.06
N ALA A 87 -5.01 -2.86 10.46
CA ALA A 87 -3.87 -3.44 11.15
C ALA A 87 -3.38 -2.53 12.28
N LEU A 88 -3.19 -1.23 11.99
CA LEU A 88 -2.73 -0.25 12.96
C LEU A 88 -3.75 -0.05 14.10
N ALA A 89 -5.05 -0.10 13.81
CA ALA A 89 -6.12 -0.03 14.81
C ALA A 89 -6.11 -1.19 15.81
N LYS A 90 -5.46 -2.31 15.48
CA LYS A 90 -5.33 -3.49 16.35
C LYS A 90 -4.05 -3.48 17.19
N THR A 91 -3.17 -2.49 17.03
CA THR A 91 -1.93 -2.38 17.80
C THR A 91 -2.24 -2.25 19.30
N ASN A 92 -1.54 -3.03 20.13
CA ASN A 92 -1.59 -2.89 21.58
C ASN A 92 -0.90 -1.56 21.98
N PRO A 93 -1.54 -0.67 22.76
CA PRO A 93 -0.93 0.57 23.25
C PRO A 93 0.47 0.39 23.87
N GLU A 94 0.70 -0.73 24.58
CA GLU A 94 1.98 -1.02 25.24
C GLU A 94 3.11 -1.41 24.27
N ALA A 95 2.77 -1.75 23.02
CA ALA A 95 3.70 -2.19 21.98
C ALA A 95 3.95 -1.12 20.91
N ILE A 96 3.48 0.12 21.10
CA ILE A 96 3.65 1.21 20.13
C ILE A 96 5.13 1.59 20.01
N THR A 97 5.66 1.42 18.80
CA THR A 97 7.02 1.84 18.41
C THR A 97 6.99 3.17 17.64
N GLN A 98 8.16 3.74 17.33
CA GLN A 98 8.23 4.91 16.45
C GLN A 98 7.69 4.60 15.05
N TYR A 99 7.90 3.39 14.53
CA TYR A 99 7.40 2.98 13.22
C TYR A 99 5.88 3.01 13.15
N HIS A 100 5.19 2.62 14.22
CA HIS A 100 3.74 2.75 14.31
C HIS A 100 3.28 4.22 14.25
N LYS A 101 4.02 5.14 14.89
CA LYS A 101 3.72 6.57 14.87
C LYS A 101 3.94 7.16 13.47
N ASP A 102 5.02 6.75 12.80
CA ASP A 102 5.33 7.19 11.44
C ASP A 102 4.29 6.65 10.45
N MET A 103 3.87 5.38 10.61
CA MET A 103 2.77 4.79 9.84
C MET A 103 1.45 5.55 10.06
N LYS A 104 1.11 5.90 11.31
CA LYS A 104 -0.05 6.74 11.62
C LYS A 104 0.02 8.05 10.85
N GLN A 105 1.16 8.73 10.87
CA GLN A 105 1.32 10.00 10.16
C GLN A 105 1.04 9.83 8.66
N LEU A 106 1.62 8.82 8.01
CA LEU A 106 1.39 8.55 6.58
C LEU A 106 -0.08 8.26 6.27
N LEU A 107 -0.76 7.48 7.11
CA LEU A 107 -2.18 7.17 6.95
C LEU A 107 -3.07 8.42 7.11
N TYR A 108 -2.67 9.37 7.96
CA TYR A 108 -3.46 10.54 8.35
C TYR A 108 -3.16 11.78 7.51
N LEU A 109 -2.09 11.80 6.72
CA LEU A 109 -1.77 12.90 5.80
C LEU A 109 -2.99 13.40 4.99
N PRO A 110 -3.84 12.55 4.37
CA PRO A 110 -5.04 13.02 3.67
C PRO A 110 -6.08 13.68 4.60
N HIS A 111 -6.08 13.38 5.90
CA HIS A 111 -7.01 13.95 6.89
C HIS A 111 -6.52 15.27 7.49
N TYR A 112 -5.31 15.72 7.13
CA TYR A 112 -4.78 16.95 7.68
C TYR A 112 -5.65 18.16 7.29
N GLY A 113 -6.16 18.85 8.31
CA GLY A 113 -6.97 20.06 8.16
C GLY A 113 -8.43 19.84 7.75
N ILE A 114 -8.93 18.59 7.68
CA ILE A 114 -10.37 18.33 7.44
C ILE A 114 -11.09 17.96 8.74
N PRO A 115 -12.30 18.49 8.99
CA PRO A 115 -13.12 18.08 10.13
C PRO A 115 -13.47 16.60 10.08
N PHE A 116 -13.55 15.94 11.25
CA PHE A 116 -13.90 14.51 11.32
C PHE A 116 -15.27 14.18 10.72
N GLU A 117 -16.23 15.11 10.78
CA GLU A 117 -17.54 14.93 10.12
C GLU A 117 -17.42 14.81 8.59
N GLU A 118 -16.43 15.46 7.99
CA GLU A 118 -16.14 15.34 6.56
C GLU A 118 -15.46 13.99 6.26
N VAL A 119 -14.57 13.52 7.15
CA VAL A 119 -13.97 12.18 7.06
C VAL A 119 -15.07 11.09 7.00
N LYS A 120 -16.11 11.18 7.84
CA LYS A 120 -17.24 10.23 7.84
C LYS A 120 -18.00 10.12 6.53
N GLN A 121 -17.94 11.14 5.68
CA GLN A 121 -18.65 11.15 4.39
C GLN A 121 -17.86 10.42 3.29
N ILE A 122 -16.55 10.25 3.48
CA ILE A 122 -15.61 9.77 2.44
C ILE A 122 -15.16 8.33 2.71
N TYR A 123 -15.06 7.96 3.99
CA TYR A 123 -14.55 6.67 4.43
C TYR A 123 -15.69 5.72 4.78
N SER A 124 -15.45 4.42 4.58
CA SER A 124 -16.39 3.39 4.99
C SER A 124 -16.50 3.31 6.51
N GLU A 125 -17.60 2.74 7.03
CA GLU A 125 -17.81 2.59 8.47
C GLU A 125 -16.64 1.86 9.17
N GLN A 126 -16.06 0.84 8.52
CA GLN A 126 -14.92 0.10 9.05
C GLN A 126 -13.66 0.96 9.15
N GLU A 127 -13.41 1.80 8.15
CA GLU A 127 -12.28 2.74 8.16
C GLU A 127 -12.47 3.81 9.22
N ILE A 128 -13.70 4.32 9.39
CA ILE A 128 -14.02 5.28 10.45
C ILE A 128 -13.79 4.69 11.84
N GLN A 129 -14.23 3.45 12.09
CA GLN A 129 -13.96 2.75 13.34
C GLN A 129 -12.46 2.56 13.57
N ALA A 130 -11.70 2.21 12.52
CA ALA A 130 -10.25 2.07 12.60
C ALA A 130 -9.57 3.41 12.95
N ILE A 131 -9.93 4.51 12.28
CA ILE A 131 -9.43 5.86 12.57
C ILE A 131 -9.71 6.25 14.02
N GLN A 132 -10.94 6.08 14.50
CA GLN A 132 -11.30 6.38 15.89
C GLN A 132 -10.48 5.55 16.88
N ARG A 133 -10.25 4.27 16.57
CA ARG A 133 -9.47 3.38 17.43
C ARG A 133 -7.99 3.74 17.45
N ILE A 134 -7.40 4.08 16.30
CA ILE A 134 -6.03 4.57 16.18
C ILE A 134 -5.89 5.86 16.99
N ASP A 135 -6.83 6.78 16.85
CA ASP A 135 -6.84 8.00 17.64
C ASP A 135 -6.80 7.66 19.12
N GLN A 136 -7.78 6.95 19.66
CA GLN A 136 -7.80 6.54 21.07
C GLN A 136 -6.53 5.84 21.57
N THR A 137 -5.85 5.09 20.70
CA THR A 137 -4.67 4.27 21.06
C THR A 137 -3.36 5.07 21.03
N PHE A 138 -3.29 6.12 20.21
CA PHE A 138 -2.08 6.92 19.97
C PHE A 138 -2.20 8.37 20.50
N HIS A 139 -3.13 8.63 21.43
CA HIS A 139 -3.24 9.90 22.17
C HIS A 139 -2.19 10.01 23.28
#